data_AF-A0A8J9X4P0-F1
#
_entry.id   AF-A0A8J9X4P0-F1
#
_cell.length_a   1.000
_cell.length_b   1.000
_cell.length_c   1.000
_cell.angle_alpha   90.00
_cell.angle_beta   90.00
_cell.angle_gamma   90.00
#
_symmetry.space_group_name_H-M   'P 1'
#
loop_
_entity.id
_entity.type
_entity.pdbx_description
1 polymer ?
#
loop_
_entity_poly.entity_id
_entity_poly.type
_entity_poly.pdbx_seq_one_letter_code
_entity_poly.pdbx_strand_id
1 'polypeptide(L)'
;NFMQSLAGYALVSYLLGLKDRHNGNIMIDTRGHLIFIDFGFALGMAPGHEFSMERAPFKLTREYIDVMGGVGSECYKEFQRLFVSGFEECRRNSQIALGLVEIMMFKSNYPCFTGGRYGNGKALTKLEKRLMLRVPDKKVKKKALNLIRRSKQHFGTYLYDVFQHATNGYAL
;
A
#
# COMPACT_ATOMS: atom_id res chain seq x y z
N ASN A 1 -7.51 -2.86 -17.08
CA ASN A 1 -6.93 -1.59 -16.62
C ASN A 1 -7.18 -1.36 -15.14
N PHE A 2 -8.38 -0.94 -14.72
CA PHE A 2 -8.65 -0.56 -13.31
C PHE A 2 -8.21 -1.59 -12.27
N MET A 3 -8.69 -2.85 -12.37
CA MET A 3 -8.33 -3.92 -11.42
C MET A 3 -6.83 -4.22 -11.38
N GLN A 4 -6.16 -4.17 -12.53
CA GLN A 4 -4.72 -4.41 -12.64
C GLN A 4 -3.92 -3.28 -11.99
N SER A 5 -4.25 -2.01 -12.31
CA SER A 5 -3.61 -0.85 -11.71
C SER A 5 -3.88 -0.76 -10.21
N LEU A 6 -5.09 -1.08 -9.76
CA LEU A 6 -5.46 -1.08 -8.34
C LEU A 6 -4.72 -2.19 -7.59
N ALA A 7 -4.60 -3.40 -8.16
CA ALA A 7 -3.81 -4.48 -7.58
C ALA A 7 -2.32 -4.11 -7.47
N GLY A 8 -1.74 -3.54 -8.52
CA GLY A 8 -0.37 -3.05 -8.52
C GLY A 8 -0.14 -1.97 -7.46
N TYR A 9 -1.01 -0.96 -7.40
CA TYR A 9 -0.98 0.08 -6.38
C TYR A 9 -1.10 -0.50 -4.96
N ALA A 10 -2.05 -1.40 -4.73
CA ALA A 10 -2.25 -2.02 -3.43
C ALA A 10 -1.01 -2.80 -2.96
N LEU A 11 -0.33 -3.51 -3.88
CA LEU A 11 0.92 -4.21 -3.61
C LEU A 11 2.04 -3.25 -3.24
N VAL A 12 2.29 -2.23 -4.07
CA VAL A 12 3.34 -1.24 -3.85
C VAL A 12 3.08 -0.46 -2.55
N SER A 13 1.86 0.02 -2.34
CA SER A 13 1.44 0.74 -1.14
C SER A 13 1.68 -0.08 0.12
N TYR A 14 1.31 -1.36 0.11
CA TYR A 14 1.53 -2.25 1.24
C TYR A 14 3.02 -2.54 1.44
N LEU A 15 3.73 -3.03 0.42
CA LEU A 15 5.12 -3.49 0.55
C LEU A 15 6.08 -2.37 0.93
N LEU A 16 5.96 -1.22 0.26
CA LEU A 16 6.73 -0.03 0.58
C LEU A 16 6.17 0.71 1.79
N GLY A 17 4.99 0.36 2.30
CA GLY A 17 4.38 1.02 3.45
C GLY A 17 4.16 2.51 3.19
N LEU A 18 3.63 2.83 2.02
CA LEU A 18 3.28 4.20 1.62
C LEU A 18 2.17 4.75 2.53
N LYS A 19 2.28 6.03 2.88
CA LYS A 19 1.30 6.80 3.63
C LYS A 19 0.82 7.99 2.82
N ASP A 20 -0.06 8.78 3.44
CA ASP A 20 -0.67 9.96 2.83
C ASP A 20 -1.56 9.61 1.65
N ARG A 21 -2.41 8.59 1.84
CA ARG A 21 -3.22 7.98 0.79
C ARG A 21 -4.62 8.58 0.83
N HIS A 22 -4.73 9.84 0.44
CA HIS A 22 -6.01 10.52 0.25
C HIS A 22 -6.42 10.58 -1.23
N ASN A 23 -7.67 10.92 -1.50
CA ASN A 23 -8.20 10.96 -2.88
C ASN A 23 -7.45 11.96 -3.77
N GLY A 24 -6.95 13.07 -3.21
CA GLY A 24 -6.10 14.03 -3.94
C GLY A 24 -4.79 13.45 -4.51
N ASN A 25 -4.27 12.34 -3.94
CA ASN A 25 -3.06 11.67 -4.42
C ASN A 25 -3.34 10.53 -5.41
N ILE A 26 -4.59 10.39 -5.85
CA ILE A 26 -5.05 9.32 -6.74
C ILE A 26 -5.63 9.95 -7.99
N MET A 27 -5.03 9.62 -9.13
CA MET A 27 -5.51 10.01 -10.46
C MET A 27 -6.05 8.81 -11.21
N ILE A 28 -6.98 9.05 -12.13
CA ILE A 28 -7.49 8.05 -13.05
C ILE A 28 -7.33 8.60 -14.47
N ASP A 29 -6.72 7.82 -15.37
CA ASP A 29 -6.60 8.20 -16.78
C ASP A 29 -7.85 7.85 -17.59
N THR A 30 -7.93 8.33 -18.83
CA THR A 30 -9.07 8.09 -19.74
C THR A 30 -9.22 6.62 -20.15
N ARG A 31 -8.22 5.77 -19.88
CA ARG A 31 -8.24 4.33 -20.15
C ARG A 31 -8.61 3.53 -18.89
N GLY A 32 -8.87 4.19 -17.77
CA GLY A 32 -9.25 3.59 -16.50
C GLY A 32 -8.08 3.02 -15.69
N HIS A 33 -6.84 3.50 -15.87
CA HIS A 33 -5.74 3.19 -14.97
C HIS A 33 -5.78 4.08 -13.73
N LEU A 34 -5.62 3.47 -12.57
CA LEU A 34 -5.43 4.17 -11.30
C LEU A 34 -3.94 4.44 -11.09
N ILE A 35 -3.58 5.71 -10.89
CA ILE A 35 -2.21 6.18 -10.74
C ILE A 35 -2.10 6.90 -9.40
N PHE A 36 -1.12 6.52 -8.58
CA PHE A 36 -0.79 7.19 -7.34
C PHE A 36 0.44 8.08 -7.55
N ILE A 37 0.37 9.34 -7.13
CA ILE A 37 1.36 10.36 -7.54
C ILE A 37 2.26 10.89 -6.42
N ASP A 38 1.96 10.59 -5.16
CA ASP A 38 2.77 11.09 -4.03
C ASP A 38 3.43 9.94 -3.25
N PHE A 39 4.75 9.93 -3.22
CA PHE A 39 5.55 8.94 -2.48
C PHE A 39 6.38 9.57 -1.36
N GLY A 40 6.05 10.79 -0.94
CA GLY A 40 6.79 11.55 0.08
C GLY A 40 6.92 10.82 1.41
N PHE A 41 6.00 9.89 1.71
CA PHE A 41 6.02 9.06 2.92
C PHE A 41 6.13 7.57 2.59
N ALA A 42 7.35 7.11 2.33
CA ALA A 42 7.65 5.71 2.04
C ALA A 42 8.36 4.97 3.19
N LEU A 43 8.42 3.65 3.08
CA LEU A 43 9.09 2.70 3.99
C LEU A 43 8.65 2.80 5.46
N GLY A 44 7.41 3.23 5.67
CA GLY A 44 6.80 3.39 6.98
C GLY A 44 7.03 4.74 7.64
N MET A 45 7.52 5.74 6.90
CA MET A 45 7.31 7.15 7.24
C MET A 45 5.82 7.48 7.18
N ALA A 46 5.37 8.45 7.97
CA ALA A 46 3.98 8.89 7.98
C ALA A 46 3.89 10.39 8.26
N PRO A 47 2.93 11.11 7.64
CA PRO A 47 2.58 12.46 8.05
C PRO A 47 2.02 12.40 9.49
N GLY A 48 2.51 13.27 10.38
CA GLY A 48 2.11 13.28 11.79
C GLY A 48 2.72 12.18 12.67
N HIS A 49 3.79 11.50 12.21
CA HIS A 49 4.55 10.52 12.99
C HIS A 49 3.71 9.33 13.54
N GLU A 50 3.47 9.26 14.86
CA GLU A 50 2.80 8.14 15.54
C GLU A 50 1.27 8.22 15.52
N PHE A 51 0.70 9.39 15.25
CA PHE A 51 -0.75 9.62 15.24
C PHE A 51 -1.41 9.36 13.88
N SER A 52 -0.71 8.70 12.95
CA SER A 52 -1.25 8.39 11.63
C SER A 52 -2.54 7.57 11.74
N MET A 53 -3.66 8.19 11.34
CA MET A 53 -4.98 7.57 11.29
C MET A 53 -5.07 6.45 10.24
N GLU A 54 -4.13 6.42 9.29
CA GLU A 54 -4.04 5.44 8.22
C GLU A 54 -3.47 4.09 8.68
N ARG A 55 -4.31 3.29 9.34
CA ARG A 55 -3.94 1.92 9.79
C ARG A 55 -4.22 0.83 8.75
N ALA A 56 -4.96 1.16 7.69
CA ALA A 56 -5.27 0.23 6.60
C ALA A 56 -3.98 -0.23 5.88
N PRO A 57 -3.88 -1.51 5.47
CA PRO A 57 -2.74 -1.99 4.67
C PRO A 57 -2.54 -1.18 3.38
N PHE A 58 -3.62 -0.89 2.66
CA PHE A 58 -3.70 -0.04 1.48
C PHE A 58 -5.09 0.57 1.38
N LYS A 59 -5.25 1.59 0.53
CA LYS A 59 -6.55 2.23 0.31
C LYS A 59 -7.43 1.36 -0.58
N LEU A 60 -8.56 0.94 -0.04
CA LEU A 60 -9.61 0.20 -0.76
C LEU A 60 -10.97 0.71 -0.26
N THR A 61 -11.44 1.78 -0.89
CA THR A 61 -12.67 2.47 -0.49
C THR A 61 -13.91 1.75 -0.98
N ARG A 62 -15.09 2.24 -0.59
CA ARG A 62 -16.36 1.71 -1.05
C ARG A 62 -16.55 1.96 -2.54
N GLU A 63 -16.17 3.14 -3.00
CA GLU A 63 -16.29 3.60 -4.38
C GLU A 63 -15.51 2.68 -5.34
N TYR A 64 -14.31 2.23 -4.94
CA TYR A 64 -13.54 1.27 -5.74
C TYR A 64 -14.24 -0.09 -5.84
N ILE A 65 -14.90 -0.50 -4.77
CA ILE A 65 -15.66 -1.75 -4.73
C ILE A 65 -16.92 -1.63 -5.59
N ASP A 66 -17.59 -0.49 -5.56
CA ASP A 66 -18.77 -0.20 -6.35
C ASP A 66 -18.42 -0.14 -7.84
N VAL A 67 -17.28 0.46 -8.22
CA VAL A 67 -16.73 0.41 -9.60
C VAL A 67 -16.45 -1.02 -10.06
N MET A 68 -16.01 -1.90 -9.15
CA MET A 68 -15.83 -3.32 -9.46
C MET A 68 -17.17 -4.09 -9.50
N GLY A 69 -18.30 -3.50 -9.12
CA GLY A 69 -19.60 -4.17 -9.07
C GLY A 69 -19.87 -4.93 -7.76
N GLY A 70 -19.16 -4.60 -6.69
CA GLY A 70 -19.39 -5.17 -5.35
C GLY A 70 -18.51 -6.38 -5.02
N VAL A 71 -18.55 -6.80 -3.74
CA VAL A 71 -17.67 -7.84 -3.15
C VAL A 71 -17.86 -9.24 -3.75
N GLY A 72 -18.98 -9.50 -4.44
CA GLY A 72 -19.27 -10.78 -5.09
C GLY A 72 -19.00 -10.82 -6.59
N SER A 73 -18.67 -9.68 -7.19
CA SER A 73 -18.49 -9.54 -8.64
C SER A 73 -17.27 -10.29 -9.16
N GLU A 74 -17.30 -10.61 -10.46
CA GLU A 74 -16.13 -11.17 -11.14
C GLU A 74 -14.95 -10.20 -11.17
N CYS A 75 -15.19 -8.89 -11.29
CA CYS A 75 -14.10 -7.90 -11.24
C CYS A 75 -13.44 -7.83 -9.87
N TYR A 76 -14.21 -7.94 -8.77
CA TYR A 76 -13.64 -7.99 -7.43
C TYR A 76 -12.83 -9.27 -7.20
N LYS A 77 -13.34 -10.44 -7.64
CA LYS A 77 -12.60 -11.70 -7.60
C LYS A 77 -11.31 -11.61 -8.43
N GLU A 78 -11.35 -10.97 -9.58
CA GLU A 78 -10.20 -10.76 -10.44
C GLU A 78 -9.15 -9.86 -9.75
N PHE A 79 -9.56 -8.77 -9.12
CA PHE A 79 -8.68 -7.95 -8.28
C PHE A 79 -8.01 -8.77 -7.17
N GLN A 80 -8.78 -9.62 -6.47
CA GLN A 80 -8.22 -10.49 -5.43
C GLN A 80 -7.19 -11.47 -6.01
N ARG A 81 -7.47 -12.08 -7.17
CA ARG A 81 -6.56 -12.99 -7.87
C ARG A 81 -5.26 -12.30 -8.26
N LEU A 82 -5.36 -11.12 -8.88
CA LEU A 82 -4.22 -10.30 -9.29
C LEU A 82 -3.37 -9.87 -8.09
N PHE A 83 -4.01 -9.41 -7.00
CA PHE A 83 -3.29 -9.02 -5.78
C PHE A 83 -2.54 -10.20 -5.17
N VAL A 84 -3.18 -11.36 -5.02
CA VAL A 84 -2.52 -12.56 -4.46
C VAL A 84 -1.38 -13.03 -5.35
N SER A 85 -1.62 -13.14 -6.65
CA SER A 85 -0.61 -13.60 -7.62
C SER A 85 0.60 -12.66 -7.66
N GLY A 86 0.37 -11.35 -7.71
CA GLY A 86 1.43 -10.36 -7.66
C GLY A 86 2.17 -10.36 -6.33
N PHE A 87 1.49 -10.57 -5.21
CA PHE A 87 2.13 -10.70 -3.89
C PHE A 87 3.11 -11.88 -3.84
N GLU A 88 2.68 -13.04 -4.33
CA GLU A 88 3.52 -14.24 -4.41
C GLU A 88 4.73 -14.03 -5.33
N GLU A 89 4.56 -13.30 -6.44
CA GLU A 89 5.67 -12.95 -7.34
C GLU A 89 6.65 -11.97 -6.70
N CYS A 90 6.17 -10.93 -6.02
CA CYS A 90 7.02 -10.02 -5.25
C CYS A 90 7.81 -10.76 -4.16
N ARG A 91 7.19 -11.76 -3.53
CA ARG A 91 7.84 -12.62 -2.53
C ARG A 91 8.94 -13.47 -3.15
N ARG A 92 8.68 -14.12 -4.30
CA ARG A 92 9.67 -14.92 -5.04
C ARG A 92 10.90 -14.09 -5.43
N ASN A 93 10.69 -12.86 -5.89
CA ASN A 93 11.75 -11.95 -6.33
C ASN A 93 12.19 -10.95 -5.24
N SER A 94 11.94 -11.27 -3.98
CA SER A 94 12.16 -10.35 -2.85
C SER A 94 13.60 -9.87 -2.71
N GLN A 95 14.58 -10.70 -3.10
CA GLN A 95 16.01 -10.37 -2.99
C GLN A 95 16.38 -9.11 -3.78
N ILE A 96 15.76 -8.88 -4.94
CA ILE A 96 16.01 -7.68 -5.75
C ILE A 96 15.55 -6.43 -5.00
N ALA A 97 14.32 -6.44 -4.48
CA ALA A 97 13.76 -5.31 -3.75
C ALA A 97 14.51 -5.05 -2.43
N LEU A 98 14.91 -6.10 -1.71
CA LEU A 98 15.68 -5.99 -0.48
C LEU A 98 17.08 -5.42 -0.75
N GLY A 99 17.79 -5.95 -1.75
CA GLY A 99 19.12 -5.46 -2.12
C GLY A 99 19.10 -4.01 -2.59
N LEU A 100 18.10 -3.61 -3.38
CA LEU A 100 17.94 -2.20 -3.77
C LEU A 100 17.72 -1.29 -2.57
N VAL A 101 16.87 -1.69 -1.62
CA VAL A 101 16.64 -0.91 -0.40
C VAL A 101 17.90 -0.85 0.47
N GLU A 102 18.64 -1.96 0.59
CA GLU A 102 19.90 -2.02 1.32
C GLU A 102 20.97 -1.09 0.71
N ILE A 103 21.11 -1.06 -0.62
CA ILE A 103 22.00 -0.13 -1.31
C ILE A 103 21.54 1.31 -1.09
N MET A 104 20.25 1.60 -1.25
CA MET A 104 19.68 2.93 -1.05
C MET A 104 19.84 3.46 0.37
N MET A 105 19.98 2.58 1.37
CA MET A 105 20.23 2.94 2.76
C MET A 105 21.65 3.45 3.00
N PHE A 106 22.62 2.99 2.21
CA PHE A 106 24.02 3.32 2.44
C PHE A 106 24.28 4.83 2.27
N LYS A 107 24.65 5.49 3.36
CA LYS A 107 24.90 6.95 3.44
C LYS A 107 23.75 7.82 2.88
N SER A 108 22.52 7.33 2.93
CA SER A 108 21.36 8.11 2.51
C SER A 108 21.11 9.28 3.44
N ASN A 109 20.68 10.40 2.89
CA ASN A 109 20.12 11.52 3.64
C ASN A 109 18.58 11.47 3.71
N TYR A 110 17.94 10.45 3.10
CA TYR A 110 16.49 10.38 3.04
C TYR A 110 15.91 9.98 4.41
N PRO A 111 14.84 10.64 4.91
CA PRO A 111 14.40 10.47 6.31
C PRO A 111 13.95 9.05 6.68
N CYS A 112 13.58 8.21 5.72
CA CYS A 112 13.19 6.82 5.99
C CYS A 112 14.39 5.90 6.30
N PHE A 113 15.62 6.36 6.06
CA PHE A 113 16.85 5.59 6.27
C PHE A 113 17.76 6.21 7.33
N THR A 114 17.44 7.40 7.82
CA THR A 114 18.24 8.14 8.79
C THR A 114 17.58 8.21 10.16
N GLY A 115 18.39 8.55 11.17
CA GLY A 115 17.95 8.71 12.56
C GLY A 115 17.53 7.41 13.25
N GLY A 116 17.33 7.47 14.57
CA GLY A 116 16.98 6.30 15.37
C GLY A 116 15.59 5.72 15.08
N ARG A 117 14.68 6.49 14.47
CA ARG A 117 13.27 6.09 14.25
C ARG A 117 13.08 5.19 13.03
N TYR A 118 13.67 5.55 11.89
CA TYR A 118 13.50 4.85 10.61
C TYR A 118 14.82 4.27 10.06
N GLY A 119 15.97 4.83 10.43
CA GLY A 119 17.28 4.28 10.12
C GLY A 119 17.64 3.02 10.89
N ASN A 120 18.94 2.70 10.92
CA ASN A 120 19.51 1.50 11.55
C ASN A 120 18.85 0.19 11.06
N GLY A 121 18.66 0.02 9.75
CA GLY A 121 18.09 -1.23 9.19
C GLY A 121 16.58 -1.37 9.29
N LYS A 122 15.86 -0.50 10.03
CA LYS A 122 14.43 -0.67 10.31
C LYS A 122 13.57 -0.69 9.05
N ALA A 123 13.89 0.11 8.03
CA ALA A 123 13.20 0.10 6.75
C ALA A 123 13.25 -1.28 6.08
N LEU A 124 14.45 -1.88 6.03
CA LEU A 124 14.69 -3.21 5.45
C LEU A 124 13.94 -4.30 6.25
N THR A 125 14.09 -4.32 7.58
CA THR A 125 13.37 -5.29 8.44
C THR A 125 11.85 -5.18 8.30
N LYS A 126 11.32 -3.95 8.17
CA LYS A 126 9.89 -3.74 7.94
C LYS A 126 9.46 -4.25 6.56
N LEU A 127 10.26 -4.03 5.52
CA LEU A 127 10.00 -4.54 4.17
C LEU A 127 9.97 -6.09 4.16
N GLU A 128 10.96 -6.74 4.77
CA GLU A 128 11.00 -8.22 4.91
C GLU A 128 9.74 -8.76 5.60
N LYS A 129 9.33 -8.09 6.70
CA LYS A 129 8.12 -8.45 7.44
C LYS A 129 6.87 -8.31 6.57
N ARG A 130 6.80 -7.26 5.74
CA ARG A 130 5.68 -7.02 4.82
C ARG A 130 5.65 -8.01 3.65
N LEU A 131 6.80 -8.40 3.11
CA LEU A 131 6.96 -9.52 2.16
C LEU A 131 6.63 -10.89 2.77
N MET A 132 6.42 -10.93 4.09
CA MET A 132 6.05 -12.11 4.85
C MET A 132 7.09 -13.23 4.78
N LEU A 133 8.38 -12.97 4.51
CA LEU A 133 9.36 -14.01 4.14
C LEU A 133 9.43 -15.20 5.12
N ARG A 134 9.21 -14.96 6.42
CA ARG A 134 9.17 -16.00 7.47
C ARG A 134 7.84 -16.77 7.60
N VAL A 135 6.84 -16.46 6.77
CA VAL A 135 5.54 -17.15 6.74
C VAL A 135 5.63 -18.33 5.76
N PRO A 136 5.16 -19.54 6.12
CA PRO A 136 5.11 -20.66 5.18
C PRO A 136 4.20 -20.37 3.99
N ASP A 137 4.59 -20.80 2.79
CA ASP A 137 3.90 -20.46 1.52
C ASP A 137 2.42 -20.84 1.53
N LYS A 138 2.06 -22.00 2.11
CA LYS A 138 0.66 -22.45 2.28
C LYS A 138 -0.24 -21.46 3.04
N LYS A 139 0.33 -20.55 3.83
CA LYS A 139 -0.40 -19.52 4.60
C LYS A 139 -0.40 -18.14 3.92
N VAL A 140 0.44 -17.92 2.90
CA VAL A 140 0.64 -16.61 2.26
C VAL A 140 -0.65 -16.14 1.59
N LYS A 141 -1.26 -16.95 0.72
CA LYS A 141 -2.55 -16.63 0.08
C LYS A 141 -3.62 -16.18 1.08
N LYS A 142 -3.81 -16.93 2.17
CA LYS A 142 -4.78 -16.60 3.22
C LYS A 142 -4.46 -15.26 3.89
N LYS A 143 -3.18 -14.99 4.17
CA LYS A 143 -2.77 -13.70 4.77
C LYS A 143 -2.92 -12.54 3.80
N ALA A 144 -2.59 -12.72 2.52
CA ALA A 144 -2.76 -11.71 1.48
C ALA A 144 -4.24 -11.32 1.31
N LEU A 145 -5.15 -12.31 1.24
CA LEU A 145 -6.59 -12.05 1.23
C LEU A 145 -7.08 -11.32 2.50
N ASN A 146 -6.49 -11.63 3.66
CA ASN A 146 -6.80 -10.91 4.89
C ASN A 146 -6.32 -9.45 4.87
N LEU A 147 -5.28 -9.10 4.10
CA LEU A 147 -4.91 -7.69 3.88
C LEU A 147 -6.02 -6.96 3.14
N ILE A 148 -6.55 -7.54 2.05
CA ILE A 148 -7.70 -6.99 1.31
C ILE A 148 -8.89 -6.77 2.26
N ARG A 149 -9.23 -7.79 3.07
CA ARG A 149 -10.33 -7.70 4.04
C ARG A 149 -10.14 -6.58 5.06
N ARG A 150 -8.90 -6.35 5.52
CA ARG A 150 -8.57 -5.28 6.49
C ARG A 150 -8.53 -3.90 5.85
N SER A 151 -8.23 -3.80 4.56
CA SER A 151 -8.24 -2.55 3.81
C SER A 151 -9.65 -2.11 3.44
N LYS A 152 -10.54 -3.07 3.19
CA LYS A 152 -11.93 -2.82 2.77
C LYS A 152 -12.66 -1.89 3.75
N GLN A 153 -13.10 -0.73 3.24
CA GLN A 153 -13.93 0.24 3.97
C GLN A 153 -13.34 0.60 5.35
N HIS A 154 -12.02 0.71 5.42
CA HIS A 154 -11.37 1.00 6.69
C HIS A 154 -11.71 2.43 7.14
N PHE A 155 -12.40 2.56 8.28
CA PHE A 155 -12.88 3.84 8.81
C PHE A 155 -11.78 4.91 8.93
N GLY A 156 -10.56 4.52 9.32
CA GLY A 156 -9.43 5.44 9.41
C GLY A 156 -8.97 6.03 8.07
N THR A 157 -9.24 5.36 6.94
CA THR A 157 -8.96 5.93 5.62
C THR A 157 -9.97 7.02 5.28
N TYR A 158 -11.25 6.76 5.52
CA TYR A 158 -12.31 7.75 5.34
C TYR A 158 -12.10 9.01 6.21
N LEU A 159 -11.79 8.83 7.50
CA LEU A 159 -11.46 9.96 8.38
C LEU A 159 -10.28 10.79 7.86
N TYR A 160 -9.29 10.14 7.23
CA TYR A 160 -8.15 10.83 6.66
C TYR A 160 -8.54 11.66 5.43
N ASP A 161 -9.42 11.14 4.57
CA ASP A 161 -9.99 11.90 3.45
C ASP A 161 -10.79 13.11 3.93
N VAL A 162 -11.60 12.96 5.00
CA VAL A 162 -12.33 14.08 5.62
C VAL A 162 -11.38 15.15 6.16
N PHE A 163 -10.31 14.73 6.86
CA PHE A 163 -9.30 15.66 7.36
C PHE A 163 -8.62 16.43 6.23
N GLN A 164 -8.26 15.73 5.14
CA GLN A 164 -7.60 16.30 3.98
C GLN A 164 -8.54 17.23 3.18
N HIS A 165 -9.83 16.89 3.08
CA HIS A 165 -10.84 17.78 2.52
C HIS A 165 -10.97 19.07 3.34
N ALA A 166 -11.05 18.95 4.66
CA ALA A 166 -11.22 20.10 5.55
C ALA A 166 -10.01 21.05 5.56
N THR A 167 -8.79 20.52 5.43
CA THR A 167 -7.56 21.31 5.48
C THR A 167 -7.10 21.81 4.12
N ASN A 168 -7.23 21.00 3.06
CA ASN A 168 -6.64 21.26 1.74
C ASN A 168 -7.66 21.31 0.59
N GLY A 169 -8.95 21.03 0.84
CA GLY A 169 -10.01 21.08 -0.17
C GLY A 169 -10.04 19.89 -1.14
N TYR A 170 -9.32 18.80 -0.86
CA TYR A 170 -9.30 17.61 -1.72
C TYR A 170 -10.63 16.85 -1.71
N ALA A 171 -10.92 16.06 -2.74
CA ALA A 171 -12.17 15.30 -2.84
C ALA A 171 -12.39 14.31 -1.67
N LEU A 172 -13.65 14.17 -1.25
CA LEU A 172 -14.12 13.19 -0.24
C LEU A 172 -14.33 11.80 -0.84
#